data_AF-X1RFR9-F1
#
_entry.id   AF-X1RFR9-F1
#
_cell.length_a   1.000
_cell.length_b   1.000
_cell.length_c   1.000
_cell.angle_alpha   90.00
_cell.angle_beta   90.00
_cell.angle_gamma   90.00
#
_symmetry.space_group_name_H-M   'P 1'
#
loop_
_entity.id
_entity.type
_entity.pdbx_description
1 polymer ?
#
loop_
_entity_poly.entity_id
_entity_poly.type
_entity_poly.pdbx_seq_one_letter_code
_entity_poly.pdbx_strand_id
1 'polypeptide(L)'
;MITALVVAASEINGPLPCRDAYYNRIKKGRLDWPTSKRVLEYFGSMARAWLAVGAASNRVSLKNIDWSAEEDFYLLENAGIKTLKAIAAHLRRSYAAVKARLNKYFKISARSNQGFLSAAELAKEYGCPYHRVRTALQKGEITGHYDKVRNQWQVNLAKITPAAEEILRAPKLHSYKNSPTDLGNYYQRYGLMRKLIDGRVLVVSSA
;
A
#
# COMPACT_ATOMS: atom_id res chain seq x y z
N MET A 1 39.71 -12.83 -2.71
CA MET A 1 38.91 -11.72 -2.11
C MET A 1 37.96 -12.23 -1.04
N ILE A 2 37.09 -13.20 -1.35
CA ILE A 2 36.15 -13.80 -0.40
C ILE A 2 36.86 -14.35 0.85
N THR A 3 37.93 -15.14 0.68
CA THR A 3 38.71 -15.70 1.80
C THR A 3 39.26 -14.62 2.75
N ALA A 4 39.75 -13.51 2.20
CA ALA A 4 40.27 -12.39 3.00
C ALA A 4 39.16 -11.64 3.75
N LEU A 5 37.95 -11.56 3.17
CA LEU A 5 36.76 -11.05 3.87
C LEU A 5 36.29 -12.01 4.97
N VAL A 6 36.36 -13.33 4.78
CA VAL A 6 36.03 -14.31 5.82
C VAL A 6 36.95 -14.10 7.04
N VAL A 7 38.27 -13.99 6.81
CA VAL A 7 39.26 -13.70 7.87
C VAL A 7 38.94 -12.39 8.58
N ALA A 8 38.69 -11.32 7.82
CA ALA A 8 38.30 -10.03 8.40
C ALA A 8 37.01 -10.13 9.25
N ALA A 9 36.01 -10.89 8.80
CA ALA A 9 34.76 -11.07 9.53
C ALA A 9 34.95 -11.82 10.86
N SER A 10 35.87 -12.79 10.90
CA SER A 10 36.21 -13.52 12.13
C SER A 10 37.04 -12.70 13.11
N GLU A 11 37.93 -11.83 12.63
CA GLU A 11 38.82 -11.03 13.48
C GLU A 11 38.14 -9.78 14.07
N ILE A 12 37.18 -9.20 13.34
CA ILE A 12 36.40 -8.08 13.87
C ILE A 12 35.52 -8.60 15.00
N ASN A 13 35.62 -8.02 16.20
CA ASN A 13 34.71 -8.33 17.30
C ASN A 13 33.46 -7.45 17.25
N GLY A 14 32.30 -8.03 17.55
CA GLY A 14 31.04 -7.29 17.62
C GLY A 14 30.43 -6.93 16.25
N PRO A 15 29.72 -5.79 16.12
CA PRO A 15 29.06 -5.41 14.88
C PRO A 15 30.04 -5.19 13.72
N LEU A 16 29.73 -5.74 12.55
CA LEU A 16 30.55 -5.58 11.35
C LEU A 16 30.35 -4.19 10.73
N PRO A 17 31.41 -3.61 10.15
CA PRO A 17 31.38 -2.25 9.63
C PRO A 17 30.49 -2.16 8.39
N CYS A 18 29.47 -1.29 8.45
CA CYS A 18 28.59 -1.00 7.31
C CYS A 18 29.10 0.13 6.41
N ARG A 19 29.95 1.01 6.94
CA ARG A 19 30.53 2.16 6.20
C ARG A 19 32.00 1.88 5.88
N ASP A 20 32.40 2.29 4.69
CA ASP A 20 33.77 2.22 4.19
C ASP A 20 34.76 2.97 5.10
N ALA A 21 34.41 4.15 5.60
CA ALA A 21 35.25 4.91 6.51
C ALA A 21 35.56 4.16 7.82
N TYR A 22 34.57 3.45 8.36
CA TYR A 22 34.76 2.65 9.58
C TYR A 22 35.57 1.39 9.29
N TYR A 23 35.29 0.71 8.18
CA TYR A 23 36.09 -0.43 7.73
C TYR A 23 37.56 -0.05 7.51
N ASN A 24 37.82 1.06 6.82
CA ASN A 24 39.17 1.54 6.54
C ASN A 24 39.95 1.91 7.83
N ARG A 25 39.24 2.37 8.87
CA ARG A 25 39.84 2.62 10.18
C ARG A 25 40.31 1.32 10.84
N ILE A 26 39.49 0.28 10.83
CA ILE A 26 39.82 -1.03 11.43
C ILE A 26 40.91 -1.74 10.60
N LYS A 27 40.81 -1.65 9.27
CA LYS A 27 41.79 -2.21 8.34
C LYS A 27 43.16 -1.54 8.44
N LYS A 28 43.30 -0.34 8.98
CA LYS A 28 44.57 0.42 8.92
C LYS A 28 45.74 -0.43 9.44
N GLY A 29 46.73 -0.67 8.57
CA GLY A 29 47.90 -1.55 8.86
C GLY A 29 47.72 -3.03 8.49
N ARG A 30 46.51 -3.48 8.14
CA ARG A 30 46.21 -4.83 7.63
C ARG A 30 46.29 -4.87 6.11
N LEU A 31 47.34 -5.51 5.58
CA LEU A 31 47.57 -5.68 4.14
C LEU A 31 46.88 -6.92 3.56
N ASP A 32 46.57 -7.88 4.44
CA ASP A 32 45.86 -9.13 4.20
C ASP A 32 44.37 -8.92 3.91
N TRP A 33 43.77 -7.86 4.43
CA TRP A 33 42.36 -7.54 4.20
C TRP A 33 42.14 -6.80 2.87
N PRO A 34 41.00 -7.01 2.18
CA PRO A 34 40.72 -6.30 0.94
C PRO A 34 40.45 -4.81 1.19
N THR A 35 40.74 -3.94 0.21
CA THR A 35 40.43 -2.51 0.32
C THR A 35 38.92 -2.27 0.23
N SER A 36 38.42 -1.22 0.89
CA SER A 36 36.99 -0.89 0.83
C SER A 36 36.50 -0.70 -0.61
N LYS A 37 37.33 -0.08 -1.45
CA LYS A 37 37.04 0.13 -2.88
C LYS A 37 36.78 -1.20 -3.59
N ARG A 38 37.65 -2.20 -3.42
CA ARG A 38 37.47 -3.53 -4.04
C ARG A 38 36.23 -4.26 -3.52
N VAL A 39 35.94 -4.12 -2.22
CA VAL A 39 34.72 -4.71 -1.64
C VAL A 39 33.46 -4.07 -2.23
N LEU A 40 33.45 -2.75 -2.37
CA LEU A 40 32.31 -2.02 -2.96
C LEU A 40 32.16 -2.28 -4.46
N GLU A 41 33.25 -2.39 -5.22
CA GLU A 41 33.22 -2.75 -6.64
C GLU A 41 32.58 -4.12 -6.86
N TYR A 42 32.89 -5.11 -6.01
CA TYR A 42 32.41 -6.47 -6.19
C TYR A 42 31.02 -6.71 -5.61
N PHE A 43 30.71 -6.14 -4.44
CA PHE A 43 29.46 -6.43 -3.71
C PHE A 43 28.46 -5.26 -3.65
N GLY A 44 28.86 -4.07 -4.13
CA GLY A 44 28.08 -2.83 -4.06
C GLY A 44 27.92 -2.23 -2.65
N SER A 45 28.02 -3.04 -1.59
CA SER A 45 27.97 -2.58 -0.20
C SER A 45 28.73 -3.50 0.74
N MET A 46 29.26 -2.93 1.83
CA MET A 46 29.95 -3.70 2.87
C MET A 46 29.07 -4.77 3.50
N ALA A 47 27.82 -4.45 3.77
CA ALA A 47 26.90 -5.39 4.40
C ALA A 47 26.54 -6.57 3.48
N ARG A 48 26.40 -6.35 2.16
CA ARG A 48 26.25 -7.46 1.20
C ARG A 48 27.50 -8.33 1.16
N ALA A 49 28.68 -7.73 1.21
CA ALA A 49 29.93 -8.47 1.29
C ALA A 49 29.98 -9.36 2.54
N TRP A 50 29.61 -8.84 3.71
CA TRP A 50 29.57 -9.62 4.95
C TRP A 50 28.60 -10.80 4.90
N LEU A 51 27.40 -10.58 4.37
CA LEU A 51 26.42 -11.66 4.22
C LEU A 51 26.86 -12.70 3.20
N ALA A 52 27.48 -12.28 2.09
CA ALA A 52 27.98 -13.17 1.06
C ALA A 52 29.12 -14.08 1.55
N VAL A 53 29.92 -13.61 2.53
CA VAL A 53 30.96 -14.41 3.16
C VAL A 53 30.48 -15.21 4.38
N GLY A 54 29.17 -15.26 4.63
CA GLY A 54 28.58 -16.07 5.68
C GLY A 54 28.64 -15.45 7.08
N ALA A 55 28.87 -14.15 7.20
CA ALA A 55 28.85 -13.49 8.50
C ALA A 55 27.48 -13.61 9.18
N ALA A 56 27.49 -13.80 10.50
CA ALA A 56 26.27 -13.92 11.29
C ALA A 56 25.37 -12.68 11.10
N SER A 57 24.10 -12.93 10.82
CA SER A 57 23.13 -11.91 10.41
C SER A 57 22.89 -10.82 11.46
N ASN A 58 23.00 -11.16 12.74
CA ASN A 58 22.89 -10.24 13.87
C ASN A 58 24.06 -9.24 13.96
N ARG A 59 25.19 -9.54 13.32
CA ARG A 59 26.38 -8.66 13.30
C ARG A 59 26.33 -7.64 12.17
N VAL A 60 25.49 -7.84 11.15
CA VAL A 60 25.45 -7.01 9.95
C VAL A 60 24.24 -6.08 9.98
N SER A 61 24.48 -4.77 9.97
CA SER A 61 23.40 -3.80 9.83
C SER A 61 23.09 -3.52 8.35
N LEU A 62 21.83 -3.73 7.96
CA LEU A 62 21.30 -3.41 6.62
C LEU A 62 20.69 -2.00 6.50
N LYS A 63 20.95 -1.15 7.51
CA LYS A 63 20.50 0.24 7.53
C LYS A 63 21.23 1.02 6.43
N ASN A 64 20.48 1.76 5.62
CA ASN A 64 20.97 2.65 4.55
C ASN A 64 21.66 1.96 3.35
N ILE A 65 21.33 0.71 3.06
CA ILE A 65 21.76 0.06 1.81
C ILE A 65 20.69 0.31 0.75
N ASP A 66 21.11 0.49 -0.49
CA ASP A 66 20.20 0.57 -1.62
C ASP A 66 19.40 -0.72 -1.80
N TRP A 67 18.20 -0.58 -2.36
CA TRP A 67 17.36 -1.72 -2.69
C TRP A 67 17.87 -2.41 -3.94
N SER A 68 18.06 -3.73 -3.87
CA SER A 68 18.34 -4.55 -5.04
C SER A 68 17.06 -4.83 -5.83
N ALA A 69 17.23 -5.19 -7.10
CA ALA A 69 16.13 -5.65 -7.95
C ALA A 69 15.43 -6.89 -7.38
N GLU A 70 16.18 -7.79 -6.75
CA GLU A 70 15.63 -8.99 -6.08
C GLU A 70 14.77 -8.62 -4.86
N GLU A 71 15.24 -7.69 -4.03
CA GLU A 71 14.46 -7.17 -2.89
C GLU A 71 13.18 -6.48 -3.38
N ASP A 72 13.25 -5.70 -4.45
CA ASP A 72 12.09 -5.04 -5.06
C ASP A 72 11.11 -6.07 -5.67
N PHE A 73 11.62 -7.09 -6.37
CA PHE A 73 10.80 -8.18 -6.93
C PHE A 73 10.05 -8.93 -5.83
N TYR A 74 10.77 -9.36 -4.79
CA TYR A 74 10.16 -10.04 -3.65
C TYR A 74 9.11 -9.17 -2.95
N LEU A 75 9.41 -7.87 -2.81
CA LEU A 75 8.50 -6.91 -2.18
C LEU A 75 7.22 -6.70 -2.98
N LEU A 76 7.28 -6.69 -4.31
CA LEU A 76 6.10 -6.60 -5.19
C LEU A 76 5.30 -7.90 -5.24
N GLU A 77 5.96 -9.05 -5.31
CA GLU A 77 5.29 -10.36 -5.34
C GLU A 77 4.52 -10.63 -4.04
N ASN A 78 5.08 -10.21 -2.90
CA ASN A 78 4.49 -10.47 -1.59
C ASN A 78 3.63 -9.30 -1.06
N ALA A 79 3.62 -8.17 -1.76
CA ALA A 79 2.74 -7.04 -1.50
C ALA A 79 1.27 -7.48 -1.66
N GLY A 80 0.46 -7.43 -0.60
CA GLY A 80 -0.93 -7.90 -0.61
C GLY A 80 -1.12 -9.22 0.13
N ILE A 81 -0.10 -10.08 0.06
CA ILE A 81 -0.17 -11.47 0.53
C ILE A 81 0.37 -11.60 1.95
N LYS A 82 1.56 -11.05 2.21
CA LYS A 82 2.23 -11.12 3.52
C LYS A 82 2.12 -9.80 4.27
N THR A 83 2.15 -9.88 5.60
CA THR A 83 2.25 -8.67 6.41
C THR A 83 3.58 -7.97 6.16
N LEU A 84 3.58 -6.63 6.20
CA LEU A 84 4.81 -5.85 6.06
C LEU A 84 5.87 -6.21 7.10
N LYS A 85 5.47 -6.68 8.30
CA LYS A 85 6.39 -7.16 9.33
C LYS A 85 7.09 -8.45 8.89
N ALA A 86 6.37 -9.39 8.28
CA ALA A 86 6.94 -10.62 7.74
C ALA A 86 7.86 -10.32 6.53
N ILE A 87 7.45 -9.43 5.64
CA ILE A 87 8.27 -8.97 4.50
C ILE A 87 9.56 -8.30 5.02
N ALA A 88 9.45 -7.41 6.00
CA ALA A 88 10.58 -6.75 6.63
C ALA A 88 11.55 -7.73 7.29
N ALA A 89 11.03 -8.75 7.99
CA ALA A 89 11.85 -9.79 8.58
C ALA A 89 12.62 -10.61 7.52
N HIS A 90 11.95 -10.99 6.43
CA HIS A 90 12.57 -11.73 5.32
C HIS A 90 13.66 -10.92 4.62
N LEU A 91 13.35 -9.68 4.25
CA LEU A 91 14.29 -8.75 3.60
C LEU A 91 15.32 -8.19 4.59
N ARG A 92 15.18 -8.48 5.89
CA ARG A 92 15.98 -7.94 7.00
C ARG A 92 16.09 -6.42 6.97
N ARG A 93 15.02 -5.76 6.52
CA ARG A 93 14.86 -4.31 6.52
C ARG A 93 13.99 -3.90 7.70
N SER A 94 14.04 -2.63 8.08
CA SER A 94 13.08 -2.12 9.06
C SER A 94 11.68 -2.06 8.43
N TYR A 95 10.64 -2.24 9.25
CA TYR A 95 9.25 -2.05 8.82
C TYR A 95 9.05 -0.68 8.14
N ALA A 96 9.66 0.37 8.70
CA ALA A 96 9.61 1.72 8.15
C ALA A 96 10.26 1.81 6.76
N ALA A 97 11.38 1.11 6.53
CA ALA A 97 12.04 1.08 5.23
C ALA A 97 11.18 0.38 4.16
N VAL A 98 10.60 -0.78 4.48
CA VAL A 98 9.69 -1.50 3.56
C VAL A 98 8.47 -0.64 3.22
N LYS A 99 7.84 -0.06 4.24
CA LYS A 99 6.69 0.84 4.07
C LYS A 99 7.04 2.06 3.22
N ALA A 100 8.22 2.66 3.45
CA ALA A 100 8.69 3.81 2.69
C ALA A 100 9.00 3.44 1.24
N ARG A 101 9.60 2.27 0.98
CA ARG A 101 9.90 1.78 -0.38
C ARG A 101 8.61 1.58 -1.19
N LEU A 102 7.64 0.84 -0.64
CA LEU A 102 6.32 0.62 -1.26
C LEU A 102 5.61 1.94 -1.59
N ASN A 103 5.55 2.86 -0.64
CA ASN A 103 4.83 4.11 -0.82
C ASN A 103 5.55 5.08 -1.77
N LYS A 104 6.85 5.32 -1.57
CA LYS A 104 7.57 6.35 -2.34
C LYS A 104 7.85 5.93 -3.78
N TYR A 105 8.29 4.68 -3.99
CA TYR A 105 8.73 4.19 -5.30
C TYR A 105 7.60 3.54 -6.08
N PHE A 106 6.87 2.61 -5.45
CA PHE A 106 5.81 1.87 -6.14
C PHE A 106 4.44 2.53 -6.04
N LYS A 107 4.30 3.61 -5.26
CA LYS A 107 3.01 4.28 -4.98
C LYS A 107 1.96 3.34 -4.37
N ILE A 108 2.38 2.22 -3.81
CA ILE A 108 1.52 1.25 -3.14
C ILE A 108 1.42 1.65 -1.67
N SER A 109 0.23 2.03 -1.24
CA SER A 109 0.01 2.30 0.17
C SER A 109 -0.06 0.99 0.96
N ALA A 110 0.45 0.99 2.20
CA ALA A 110 0.30 -0.14 3.11
C ALA A 110 -1.18 -0.54 3.35
N ARG A 111 -2.14 0.37 3.09
CA ARG A 111 -3.58 0.11 3.19
C ARG A 111 -4.10 -0.68 2.00
N SER A 112 -3.59 -0.40 0.80
CA SER A 112 -3.92 -1.11 -0.44
C SER A 112 -3.32 -2.53 -0.47
N ASN A 113 -2.30 -2.76 0.36
CA ASN A 113 -1.50 -3.98 0.41
C ASN A 113 -2.12 -5.15 1.21
N GLN A 114 -3.44 -5.23 1.29
CA GLN A 114 -4.12 -6.32 2.02
C GLN A 114 -4.95 -7.23 1.11
N GLY A 115 -4.98 -6.96 -0.20
CA GLY A 115 -5.82 -7.72 -1.14
C GLY A 115 -7.33 -7.50 -0.95
N PHE A 116 -7.73 -6.59 -0.06
CA PHE A 116 -9.11 -6.18 0.14
C PHE A 116 -9.33 -4.79 -0.41
N LEU A 117 -10.44 -4.59 -1.12
CA LEU A 117 -10.95 -3.29 -1.49
C LEU A 117 -11.94 -2.78 -0.45
N SER A 118 -11.88 -1.47 -0.19
CA SER A 118 -12.99 -0.80 0.46
C SER A 118 -14.20 -0.71 -0.46
N ALA A 119 -15.40 -0.51 0.10
CA ALA A 119 -16.61 -0.28 -0.69
C ALA A 119 -16.48 0.93 -1.64
N ALA A 120 -15.70 1.95 -1.26
CA ALA A 120 -15.45 3.12 -2.10
C ALA A 120 -14.48 2.82 -3.26
N GLU A 121 -13.42 2.03 -3.02
CA GLU A 121 -12.51 1.59 -4.07
C GLU A 121 -13.22 0.63 -5.03
N LEU A 122 -14.02 -0.31 -4.51
CA LEU A 122 -14.84 -1.20 -5.32
C LEU A 122 -15.82 -0.42 -6.22
N ALA A 123 -16.44 0.63 -5.68
CA ALA A 123 -17.33 1.49 -6.46
C ALA A 123 -16.60 2.19 -7.61
N LYS A 124 -15.36 2.63 -7.40
CA LYS A 124 -14.53 3.24 -8.45
C LYS A 124 -14.14 2.22 -9.51
N GLU A 125 -13.70 1.03 -9.10
CA GLU A 125 -13.26 -0.04 -10.00
C GLU A 125 -14.37 -0.42 -10.99
N TYR A 126 -15.61 -0.58 -10.49
CA TYR A 126 -16.76 -0.95 -11.32
C TYR A 126 -17.56 0.25 -11.86
N GLY A 127 -17.09 1.48 -11.64
CA GLY A 127 -17.76 2.71 -12.11
C GLY A 127 -19.17 2.95 -11.54
N CYS A 128 -19.51 2.34 -10.40
CA CYS A 128 -20.85 2.34 -9.82
C CYS A 128 -21.01 3.32 -8.63
N PRO A 129 -22.25 3.69 -8.25
CA PRO A 129 -22.47 4.55 -7.09
C PRO A 129 -22.11 3.85 -5.77
N TYR A 130 -21.39 4.54 -4.87
CA TYR A 130 -20.99 4.00 -3.55
C TYR A 130 -22.16 3.40 -2.75
N HIS A 131 -23.31 4.07 -2.73
CA HIS A 131 -24.49 3.60 -2.00
C HIS A 131 -24.98 2.22 -2.48
N ARG A 132 -24.84 1.92 -3.78
CA ARG A 132 -25.19 0.61 -4.32
C ARG A 132 -24.32 -0.48 -3.71
N VAL A 133 -23.00 -0.27 -3.71
CA VAL A 133 -22.04 -1.21 -3.11
C VAL A 133 -22.34 -1.41 -1.63
N ARG A 134 -22.56 -0.31 -0.89
CA ARG A 134 -22.87 -0.36 0.54
C ARG A 134 -24.15 -1.15 0.82
N THR A 135 -25.22 -0.91 0.05
CA THR A 135 -26.49 -1.63 0.20
C THR A 135 -26.32 -3.12 -0.12
N ALA A 136 -25.62 -3.46 -1.19
CA ALA A 136 -25.38 -4.85 -1.58
C ALA A 136 -24.54 -5.61 -0.53
N LEU A 137 -23.54 -4.95 0.07
CA LEU A 137 -22.77 -5.49 1.20
C LEU A 137 -23.63 -5.69 2.45
N GLN A 138 -24.49 -4.72 2.79
CA GLN A 138 -25.39 -4.81 3.94
C GLN A 138 -26.43 -5.92 3.78
N LYS A 139 -26.92 -6.15 2.56
CA LYS A 139 -27.84 -7.23 2.22
C LYS A 139 -27.17 -8.60 2.11
N GLY A 140 -25.84 -8.66 2.08
CA GLY A 140 -25.08 -9.90 1.87
C GLY A 140 -25.04 -10.40 0.43
N GLU A 141 -25.47 -9.59 -0.55
CA GLU A 141 -25.38 -9.89 -1.98
C GLU A 141 -23.92 -9.89 -2.47
N ILE A 142 -23.08 -9.07 -1.84
CA ILE A 142 -21.62 -9.06 -2.03
C ILE A 142 -20.96 -9.62 -0.77
N THR A 143 -20.07 -10.59 -0.93
CA THR A 143 -19.31 -11.14 0.19
C THR A 143 -18.25 -10.15 0.66
N GLY A 144 -18.43 -9.60 1.86
CA GLY A 144 -17.46 -8.72 2.51
C GLY A 144 -17.63 -8.74 4.02
N HIS A 145 -16.62 -8.28 4.75
CA HIS A 145 -16.71 -8.11 6.19
C HIS A 145 -16.46 -6.65 6.56
N TYR A 146 -17.11 -6.20 7.63
CA TYR A 146 -16.96 -4.83 8.10
C TYR A 146 -15.88 -4.76 9.19
N ASP A 147 -14.82 -3.99 8.93
CA ASP A 147 -13.74 -3.73 9.87
C ASP A 147 -14.14 -2.56 10.79
N LYS A 148 -14.47 -2.88 12.04
CA LYS A 148 -14.88 -1.89 13.05
C LYS A 148 -13.75 -0.93 13.43
N VAL A 149 -12.49 -1.38 13.41
CA VAL A 149 -11.35 -0.55 13.79
C VAL A 149 -11.12 0.54 12.74
N ARG A 150 -11.36 0.19 11.47
CA ARG A 150 -11.15 1.10 10.33
C ARG A 150 -12.42 1.78 9.84
N ASN A 151 -13.57 1.45 10.40
CA ASN A 151 -14.88 1.98 10.01
C ASN A 151 -15.15 1.83 8.50
N GLN A 152 -14.80 0.68 7.91
CA GLN A 152 -14.94 0.45 6.48
C GLN A 152 -15.18 -1.02 6.15
N TRP A 153 -15.85 -1.26 5.03
CA TRP A 153 -15.99 -2.60 4.46
C TRP A 153 -14.67 -3.08 3.85
N GLN A 154 -14.42 -4.39 3.93
CA GLN A 154 -13.31 -5.08 3.28
C GLN A 154 -13.86 -6.20 2.40
N VAL A 155 -13.62 -6.06 1.09
CA VAL A 155 -14.13 -6.97 0.05
C VAL A 155 -12.95 -7.64 -0.63
N ASN A 156 -12.98 -8.97 -0.72
CA ASN A 156 -11.98 -9.72 -1.46
C ASN A 156 -12.46 -9.88 -2.91
N LEU A 157 -11.72 -9.32 -3.86
CA LEU A 157 -12.03 -9.42 -5.30
C LEU A 157 -12.15 -10.86 -5.78
N ALA A 158 -11.31 -11.77 -5.28
CA ALA A 158 -11.31 -13.18 -5.69
C ALA A 158 -12.58 -13.93 -5.25
N LYS A 159 -13.40 -13.34 -4.36
CA LYS A 159 -14.65 -13.93 -3.87
C LYS A 159 -15.90 -13.25 -4.45
N ILE A 160 -15.75 -12.36 -5.43
CA ILE A 160 -16.90 -11.75 -6.09
C ILE A 160 -17.56 -12.79 -6.99
N THR A 161 -18.84 -13.06 -6.74
CA THR A 161 -19.65 -13.97 -7.55
C THR A 161 -20.12 -13.27 -8.82
N PRO A 162 -20.44 -14.00 -9.90
CA PRO A 162 -21.00 -13.40 -11.12
C PRO A 162 -22.26 -12.57 -10.86
N ALA A 163 -23.13 -13.01 -9.95
CA ALA A 163 -24.32 -12.26 -9.55
C ALA A 163 -23.98 -10.92 -8.86
N ALA A 164 -22.96 -10.91 -8.01
CA ALA A 164 -22.46 -9.67 -7.40
C ALA A 164 -21.88 -8.73 -8.46
N GLU A 165 -21.19 -9.26 -9.47
CA GLU A 165 -20.64 -8.46 -10.57
C GLU A 165 -21.73 -7.81 -11.43
N GLU A 166 -22.83 -8.51 -11.70
CA GLU A 166 -23.98 -7.95 -12.43
C GLU A 166 -24.59 -6.74 -11.70
N ILE A 167 -24.75 -6.84 -10.37
CA ILE A 167 -25.21 -5.73 -9.53
C ILE A 167 -24.25 -4.54 -9.62
N LEU A 168 -22.95 -4.80 -9.56
CA LEU A 168 -21.92 -3.75 -9.63
C LEU A 168 -21.94 -3.04 -11.00
N ARG A 169 -22.06 -3.80 -12.10
CA ARG A 169 -22.06 -3.28 -13.47
C ARG A 169 -23.39 -2.68 -13.92
N ALA A 170 -24.46 -2.85 -13.16
CA ALA A 170 -25.79 -2.33 -13.51
C ALA A 170 -25.77 -0.81 -13.82
N PRO A 171 -26.56 -0.33 -14.81
CA PRO A 171 -26.58 1.08 -15.18
C PRO A 171 -26.99 1.96 -13.99
N LYS A 172 -26.55 3.22 -13.99
CA LYS A 172 -26.90 4.20 -12.94
C LYS A 172 -28.39 4.57 -13.08
N LEU A 173 -29.24 3.93 -12.28
CA LEU A 173 -30.71 4.06 -12.33
C LEU A 173 -31.19 5.51 -12.12
N HIS A 174 -30.56 6.28 -11.24
CA HIS A 174 -30.96 7.66 -10.92
C HIS A 174 -29.78 8.62 -11.03
N SER A 175 -29.45 9.00 -12.27
CA SER A 175 -28.63 10.18 -12.53
C SER A 175 -29.53 11.32 -12.98
N TYR A 176 -29.18 12.56 -12.66
CA TYR A 176 -29.83 13.74 -13.24
C TYR A 176 -29.81 13.72 -14.78
N LYS A 177 -28.86 12.98 -15.39
CA LYS A 177 -28.79 12.74 -16.84
C LYS A 177 -29.84 11.76 -17.38
N ASN A 178 -30.33 10.86 -16.52
CA ASN A 178 -31.29 9.80 -16.87
C ASN A 178 -32.69 10.09 -16.32
N SER A 179 -32.84 11.17 -15.56
CA SER A 179 -34.12 11.63 -15.04
C SER A 179 -34.68 12.64 -16.04
N PRO A 180 -35.96 12.53 -16.44
CA PRO A 180 -36.57 13.55 -17.29
C PRO A 180 -36.42 14.92 -16.61
N THR A 181 -36.08 15.95 -17.40
CA THR A 181 -36.04 17.33 -16.92
C THR A 181 -37.38 17.66 -16.27
N ASP A 182 -37.36 17.97 -14.98
CA ASP A 182 -38.57 18.38 -14.28
C ASP A 182 -39.00 19.74 -14.82
N LEU A 183 -39.95 19.72 -15.76
CA LEU A 183 -40.58 20.91 -16.34
C LEU A 183 -41.48 21.64 -15.33
N GLY A 184 -41.61 21.11 -14.11
CA GLY A 184 -41.69 21.93 -12.92
C GLY A 184 -42.97 22.75 -12.79
N ASN A 185 -44.15 22.19 -13.05
CA ASN A 185 -45.35 22.74 -12.44
C ASN A 185 -45.53 22.15 -11.03
N TYR A 186 -44.76 22.66 -10.08
CA TYR A 186 -44.73 22.21 -8.68
C TYR A 186 -46.13 22.20 -8.04
N TYR A 187 -47.01 23.11 -8.51
CA TYR A 187 -48.41 23.20 -8.15
C TYR A 187 -49.21 21.96 -8.57
N GLN A 188 -49.03 21.47 -9.81
CA GLN A 188 -49.75 20.29 -10.31
C GLN A 188 -49.38 19.00 -9.57
N ARG A 189 -48.15 18.90 -9.06
CA ARG A 189 -47.64 17.67 -8.45
C ARG A 189 -47.86 17.58 -6.94
N TYR A 190 -47.76 18.71 -6.24
CA TYR A 190 -47.81 18.73 -4.77
C TYR A 190 -48.96 19.56 -4.21
N GLY A 191 -49.75 20.26 -5.05
CA GLY A 191 -50.81 21.16 -4.59
C GLY A 191 -50.29 22.38 -3.82
N LEU A 192 -48.99 22.67 -3.95
CA LEU A 192 -48.30 23.72 -3.19
C LEU A 192 -48.06 24.93 -4.08
N MET A 193 -48.61 26.08 -3.69
CA MET A 193 -48.26 27.36 -4.29
C MET A 193 -47.14 28.03 -3.52
N ARG A 194 -46.17 28.58 -4.26
CA ARG A 194 -45.15 29.47 -3.73
C ARG A 194 -45.64 30.91 -3.92
N LYS A 195 -46.00 31.59 -2.83
CA LYS A 195 -46.35 33.02 -2.87
C LYS A 195 -45.15 33.84 -2.42
N LEU A 196 -44.88 34.91 -3.17
CA LEU A 196 -43.92 35.94 -2.78
C LEU A 196 -44.62 36.95 -1.87
N ILE A 197 -44.12 37.11 -0.65
CA ILE A 197 -44.49 38.20 0.26
C ILE A 197 -43.35 39.23 0.23
N ASP A 198 -43.71 40.49 -0.02
CA ASP A 198 -42.82 41.65 -0.07
C ASP A 198 -41.56 41.47 -0.93
N GLY A 199 -41.70 40.75 -2.04
CA GLY A 199 -40.63 40.52 -3.02
C GLY A 199 -39.44 39.69 -2.49
N ARG A 200 -39.51 39.14 -1.28
CA ARG A 200 -38.37 38.47 -0.63
C ARG A 200 -38.69 37.15 0.06
N VAL A 201 -39.91 36.92 0.52
CA VAL A 201 -40.24 35.73 1.32
C VAL A 201 -41.13 34.78 0.52
N LEU A 202 -40.65 33.55 0.30
CA LEU A 202 -41.41 32.45 -0.29
C LEU A 202 -42.14 31.71 0.84
N VAL A 203 -43.45 31.92 0.95
CA VAL A 203 -44.30 31.08 1.81
C VAL A 203 -44.90 29.96 0.96
N VAL A 204 -44.73 28.72 1.43
CA VAL A 204 -45.36 27.54 0.83
C VAL A 204 -46.70 27.35 1.53
N SER A 205 -47.79 27.65 0.84
CA SER A 205 -49.15 27.39 1.33
C SER A 205 -49.73 26.16 0.62
N SER A 206 -50.30 25.23 1.38
CA SER A 206 -51.27 24.27 0.85
C SER A 206 -52.54 25.02 0.45
N ALA A 207 -53.19 24.60 -0.64
CA ALA A 207 -54.53 25.08 -0.99
C ALA A 207 -55.54 24.74 0.11
#